data_AF-A0A1S2M6B9-F1
#
_entry.id   AF-A0A1S2M6B9-F1
#
_cell.length_a   1.000
_cell.length_b   1.000
_cell.length_c   1.000
_cell.angle_alpha   90.00
_cell.angle_beta   90.00
_cell.angle_gamma   90.00
#
_symmetry.space_group_name_H-M   'P 1'
#
loop_
_entity.id
_entity.type
_entity.pdbx_description
1 polymer ?
#
loop_
_entity_poly.entity_id
_entity_poly.type
_entity_poly.pdbx_seq_one_letter_code
_entity_poly.pdbx_strand_id
1 'polypeptide(L)'
;MNNCKGFSLIEVMTSLMILSIMTIIILPTLATVYQERSSIQQEQRAIIILEKVITEWIYEGKIVHEMQIAEMNTIFTIFSEAKGKKELIVCISWNAANNRHYERCESGKK
;
A
#
# COMPACT_ATOMS: atom_id res chain seq x y z
N MET A 1 -58.98 -9.73 -10.35
CA MET A 1 -58.37 -10.88 -11.02
C MET A 1 -56.87 -10.62 -11.07
N ASN A 2 -56.09 -11.37 -10.28
CA ASN A 2 -54.70 -11.06 -9.96
C ASN A 2 -53.78 -11.22 -11.18
N ASN A 3 -52.99 -10.19 -11.48
CA ASN A 3 -51.90 -10.22 -12.45
C ASN A 3 -50.70 -11.01 -11.87
N CYS A 4 -50.79 -12.34 -11.84
CA CYS A 4 -49.62 -13.19 -11.58
C CYS A 4 -48.82 -13.36 -12.89
N LYS A 5 -48.12 -12.31 -13.31
CA LYS A 5 -47.09 -12.41 -14.35
C LYS A 5 -45.81 -12.96 -13.71
N GLY A 6 -45.70 -14.28 -13.63
CA GLY A 6 -44.44 -14.92 -13.25
C GLY A 6 -43.33 -14.57 -14.25
N PHE A 7 -42.09 -14.53 -13.77
CA PHE A 7 -40.92 -14.32 -14.64
C PHE A 7 -40.74 -15.53 -15.56
N SER A 8 -40.54 -15.27 -16.85
CA SER A 8 -40.22 -16.34 -17.80
C SER A 8 -38.82 -16.87 -17.52
N LEU A 9 -38.59 -18.17 -17.74
CA LEU A 9 -37.26 -18.79 -17.59
C LEU A 9 -36.19 -18.01 -18.37
N ILE A 10 -36.53 -17.53 -19.57
CA ILE A 10 -35.62 -16.74 -20.41
C ILE A 10 -35.22 -15.43 -19.74
N GLU A 11 -36.13 -14.78 -19.01
CA GLU A 11 -35.91 -13.51 -18.34
C GLU A 11 -35.01 -13.67 -17.11
N VAL A 12 -35.16 -14.79 -16.40
CA VAL A 12 -34.27 -15.16 -15.30
C VAL A 12 -32.88 -15.49 -15.83
N MET A 13 -32.79 -16.26 -16.92
CA MET A 13 -31.53 -16.64 -17.54
C MET A 13 -30.77 -15.42 -18.10
N THR A 14 -31.45 -14.50 -18.78
CA THR A 14 -30.83 -13.27 -19.29
C THR A 14 -30.35 -12.38 -18.16
N SER A 15 -31.14 -12.25 -17.09
CA SER A 15 -30.75 -11.49 -15.89
C SER A 15 -29.52 -12.07 -15.21
N LEU A 16 -29.45 -13.41 -15.07
CA LEU A 16 -28.27 -14.10 -14.54
C LEU A 16 -27.04 -13.95 -15.45
N MET A 17 -27.21 -13.99 -16.77
CA MET A 17 -26.12 -13.73 -17.70
C MET A 17 -25.58 -12.32 -17.55
N ILE A 18 -26.45 -11.30 -17.51
CA ILE A 18 -26.03 -9.90 -17.32
C ILE A 18 -25.31 -9.75 -15.97
N LEU A 19 -25.84 -10.33 -14.90
CA LEU A 19 -25.21 -10.30 -13.60
C LEU A 19 -23.83 -10.97 -13.63
N SER A 20 -23.70 -12.13 -14.27
CA SER A 20 -22.43 -12.84 -14.37
C SER A 20 -21.37 -12.01 -15.10
N ILE A 21 -21.73 -11.39 -16.23
CA ILE A 21 -20.84 -10.51 -17.00
C ILE A 21 -20.40 -9.32 -16.14
N MET A 22 -21.34 -8.69 -15.44
CA MET A 22 -21.02 -7.58 -14.54
C MET A 22 -20.08 -7.99 -13.42
N THR A 23 -20.31 -9.14 -12.78
CA THR A 23 -19.43 -9.63 -11.71
C THR A 23 -18.02 -9.92 -12.21
N ILE A 24 -17.87 -10.48 -13.41
CA ILE A 24 -16.57 -10.75 -14.02
C ILE A 24 -15.79 -9.46 -14.29
N ILE A 25 -16.47 -8.36 -14.63
CA ILE A 25 -15.82 -7.07 -14.88
C ILE A 25 -15.51 -6.34 -13.57
N ILE A 26 -16.42 -6.38 -12.60
CA ILE A 26 -16.29 -5.63 -11.34
C ILE A 26 -15.25 -6.26 -10.41
N LEU A 27 -15.17 -7.59 -10.36
CA LEU A 27 -14.26 -8.27 -9.43
C LEU A 27 -12.77 -7.90 -9.60
N PRO A 28 -12.18 -7.92 -10.82
CA PRO A 28 -10.79 -7.54 -10.99
C PRO A 28 -10.55 -6.05 -10.73
N THR A 29 -11.51 -5.17 -11.08
CA THR A 29 -11.38 -3.73 -10.81
C THR A 29 -11.46 -3.42 -9.32
N LEU A 30 -12.27 -4.16 -8.57
CA LEU A 30 -12.31 -4.05 -7.12
C LEU A 30 -11.00 -4.54 -6.48
N ALA A 31 -10.43 -5.64 -6.98
CA ALA A 31 -9.16 -6.17 -6.51
C ALA A 31 -8.01 -5.17 -6.70
N THR A 32 -7.92 -4.49 -7.85
CA THR A 32 -6.89 -3.46 -8.08
C THR A 32 -7.05 -2.27 -7.16
N VAL A 33 -8.29 -1.80 -6.92
CA VAL A 33 -8.56 -0.71 -5.98
C VAL A 33 -8.13 -1.08 -4.56
N TYR A 34 -8.36 -2.31 -4.11
CA TYR A 34 -7.92 -2.77 -2.79
C TYR A 34 -6.39 -2.82 -2.68
N GLN A 35 -5.69 -3.27 -3.73
CA GLN A 35 -4.23 -3.26 -3.76
C GLN A 35 -3.65 -1.84 -3.70
N GLU A 36 -4.21 -0.89 -4.45
CA GLU A 36 -3.76 0.51 -4.42
C GLU A 36 -4.05 1.19 -3.07
N ARG A 37 -5.17 0.85 -2.42
CA ARG A 37 -5.44 1.32 -1.04
C ARG A 37 -4.42 0.77 -0.05
N SER A 38 -4.08 -0.51 -0.16
CA SER A 38 -3.07 -1.13 0.69
C SER A 38 -1.68 -0.52 0.46
N SER A 39 -1.31 -0.18 -0.78
CA SER A 39 -0.02 0.48 -1.04
C SER A 39 0.04 1.88 -0.44
N ILE A 40 -1.06 2.64 -0.45
CA ILE A 40 -1.13 3.95 0.20
C ILE A 40 -0.94 3.81 1.73
N GLN A 41 -1.55 2.79 2.35
CA GLN A 41 -1.36 2.54 3.79
C GLN A 41 0.08 2.14 4.12
N GLN A 42 0.71 1.32 3.28
CA GLN A 42 2.13 0.96 3.43
C GLN A 42 3.03 2.21 3.31
N GLU A 43 2.74 3.11 2.38
CA GLU A 43 3.47 4.37 2.23
C GLU A 43 3.33 5.27 3.47
N GLN A 44 2.12 5.42 4.01
CA GLN A 44 1.90 6.17 5.25
C GLN A 44 2.69 5.55 6.41
N ARG A 45 2.74 4.21 6.49
CA ARG A 45 3.56 3.52 7.49
C ARG A 45 5.04 3.76 7.30
N ALA A 46 5.53 3.71 6.07
CA ALA A 46 6.93 3.96 5.75
C ALA A 46 7.37 5.37 6.20
N ILE A 47 6.52 6.38 6.00
CA ILE A 47 6.77 7.76 6.45
C ILE A 47 6.88 7.84 7.97
N ILE A 48 5.93 7.23 8.71
CA ILE A 48 5.96 7.21 10.18
C ILE A 48 7.24 6.54 10.70
N ILE A 49 7.66 5.44 10.07
CA ILE A 49 8.90 4.75 10.42
C ILE A 49 10.10 5.66 10.16
N LEU A 50 10.12 6.34 9.01
CA LEU A 50 11.19 7.25 8.61
C LEU A 50 11.33 8.43 9.60
N GLU A 51 10.23 9.07 9.95
CA GLU A 51 10.18 10.16 10.94
C GLU A 51 10.71 9.69 12.30
N LYS A 52 10.32 8.48 12.73
CA LYS A 52 10.81 7.90 13.98
C LYS A 52 12.33 7.70 13.95
N VAL A 53 12.86 7.13 12.88
CA VAL A 53 14.31 6.88 12.73
C VAL A 53 15.10 8.19 12.72
N ILE A 54 14.63 9.20 11.97
CA ILE A 54 15.28 10.53 11.93
C ILE A 54 15.24 11.19 13.31
N THR A 55 14.11 11.09 14.01
CA THR A 55 13.94 11.62 15.36
C THR A 55 14.91 10.95 16.34
N GLU A 56 15.00 9.63 16.33
CA GLU A 56 15.96 8.87 17.14
C GLU A 56 17.42 9.29 16.83
N TRP A 57 17.77 9.52 15.56
CA TRP A 57 19.09 10.03 15.20
C TRP A 57 19.36 11.45 15.75
N ILE A 58 18.39 12.36 15.68
CA ILE A 58 18.54 13.74 16.18
C ILE A 58 18.86 13.73 17.68
N TYR A 59 18.07 12.98 18.47
CA TYR A 59 18.18 12.96 19.93
C TYR A 59 19.28 12.04 20.46
N GLU A 60 19.42 10.81 19.93
CA GLU A 60 20.37 9.81 20.42
C GLU A 60 21.70 9.80 19.65
N GLY A 61 21.75 10.39 18.46
CA GLY A 61 22.94 10.39 17.59
C GLY A 61 23.26 9.03 16.97
N LYS A 62 22.36 8.04 17.07
CA LYS A 62 22.57 6.69 16.51
C LYS A 62 22.36 6.69 15.01
N ILE A 63 23.42 6.35 14.27
CA ILE A 63 23.37 6.23 12.81
C ILE A 63 22.84 4.84 12.45
N VAL A 64 21.74 4.79 11.70
CA VAL A 64 21.16 3.54 11.19
C VAL A 64 21.83 3.17 9.87
N HIS A 65 22.71 2.17 9.84
CA HIS A 65 23.39 1.78 8.59
C HIS A 65 22.44 1.03 7.65
N GLU A 66 21.94 -0.12 8.10
CA GLU A 66 20.93 -0.89 7.39
C GLU A 66 20.10 -1.66 8.43
N MET A 67 18.78 -1.59 8.31
CA MET A 67 17.87 -2.36 9.15
C MET A 67 16.62 -2.75 8.37
N GLN A 68 16.06 -3.90 8.71
CA GLN A 68 14.81 -4.38 8.14
C GLN A 68 13.72 -4.41 9.21
N ILE A 69 12.54 -3.89 8.88
CA ILE A 69 11.35 -3.96 9.72
C ILE A 69 10.28 -4.72 8.95
N ALA A 70 9.74 -5.77 9.56
CA ALA A 70 8.57 -6.47 9.04
C ALA A 70 7.30 -5.91 9.69
N GLU A 71 6.45 -5.25 8.91
CA GLU A 71 5.17 -4.71 9.39
C GLU A 71 4.13 -4.76 8.27
N MET A 72 2.85 -4.98 8.59
CA MET A 72 1.77 -5.07 7.58
C MET A 72 2.05 -6.10 6.46
N ASN A 73 2.64 -7.26 6.81
CA ASN A 73 3.07 -8.27 5.83
C ASN A 73 4.00 -7.71 4.74
N THR A 74 4.75 -6.66 5.07
CA THR A 74 5.67 -5.93 4.18
C THR A 74 7.02 -5.82 4.88
N ILE A 75 8.09 -6.02 4.12
CA ILE A 75 9.45 -5.82 4.62
C ILE A 75 9.91 -4.45 4.15
N PHE A 76 10.19 -3.58 5.10
CA PHE A 76 10.78 -2.27 4.87
C PHE A 76 12.28 -2.35 5.13
N THR A 77 13.07 -1.95 4.14
CA THR A 77 14.53 -1.84 4.26
C THR A 77 14.89 -0.38 4.45
N ILE A 78 15.52 -0.06 5.56
CA ILE A 78 15.96 1.29 5.89
C ILE A 78 17.48 1.34 5.77
N PHE A 79 17.98 2.36 5.12
CA PHE A 79 19.41 2.62 5.00
C PHE A 79 19.66 4.12 5.14
N SER A 80 20.86 4.49 5.59
CA SER A 80 21.23 5.90 5.68
C SER A 80 22.56 6.20 5.01
N GLU A 81 22.64 7.40 4.44
CA GLU A 81 23.84 7.96 3.84
C GLU A 81 24.17 9.28 4.55
N ALA A 82 25.35 9.35 5.16
CA ALA A 82 25.81 10.56 5.83
C ALA A 82 26.28 11.58 4.81
N LYS A 83 25.61 12.74 4.75
CA LYS A 83 25.99 13.87 3.90
C LYS A 83 26.78 14.90 4.74
N GLY A 84 28.02 14.57 5.07
CA GLY A 84 28.88 15.44 5.90
C GLY A 84 28.63 15.30 7.40
N LYS A 85 29.10 16.28 8.20
CA LYS A 85 29.15 16.17 9.68
C LYS A 85 27.82 16.37 10.42
N LYS A 86 26.80 16.93 9.76
CA LYS A 86 25.54 17.39 10.39
C LYS A 86 24.27 17.08 9.59
N GLU A 87 24.40 16.46 8.43
CA GLU A 87 23.25 16.07 7.62
C GLU A 87 23.27 14.56 7.42
N LEU A 88 22.13 13.92 7.67
CA LEU A 88 21.89 12.51 7.43
C LEU A 88 20.73 12.37 6.46
N ILE A 89 20.92 11.61 5.38
CA ILE A 89 19.81 11.18 4.54
C ILE A 89 19.44 9.78 4.99
N VAL A 90 18.18 9.59 5.38
CA VAL A 90 17.63 8.27 5.67
C VAL A 90 16.67 7.93 4.55
N CYS A 91 16.78 6.72 4.02
CA CYS A 91 15.91 6.19 2.99
C CYS A 91 15.25 4.91 3.48
N ILE A 92 14.02 4.70 3.04
CA ILE A 92 13.23 3.50 3.29
C ILE A 92 12.69 2.97 1.95
N SER A 93 12.90 1.69 1.70
CA SER A 93 12.47 1.01 0.47
C SER A 93 11.65 -0.24 0.78
N TRP A 94 10.64 -0.51 -0.05
CA TRP A 94 9.76 -1.68 0.10
C TRP A 94 9.08 -2.06 -1.20
N ASN A 95 8.60 -3.30 -1.27
CA ASN A 95 7.70 -3.75 -2.32
C ASN A 95 6.26 -3.66 -1.81
N ALA A 96 5.43 -2.85 -2.46
CA ALA A 96 4.06 -2.61 -2.03
C ALA A 96 3.07 -3.67 -2.54
N ALA A 97 1.85 -3.65 -2.00
CA ALA A 97 0.78 -4.58 -2.34
C ALA A 97 0.32 -4.51 -3.82
N ASN A 98 0.55 -3.39 -4.50
CA ASN A 98 0.34 -3.23 -5.93
C ASN A 98 1.51 -3.77 -6.78
N ASN A 99 2.44 -4.51 -6.16
CA ASN A 99 3.61 -5.13 -6.77
C ASN A 99 4.60 -4.12 -7.40
N ARG A 100 4.58 -2.88 -6.96
CA ARG A 100 5.56 -1.85 -7.33
C ARG A 100 6.58 -1.66 -6.21
N HIS A 101 7.81 -1.38 -6.61
CA HIS A 101 8.86 -0.98 -5.68
C HIS A 101 8.72 0.51 -5.37
N TYR A 102 8.78 0.86 -4.09
CA TYR A 102 8.74 2.24 -3.61
C TYR A 102 9.97 2.52 -2.77
N GLU A 103 10.44 3.76 -2.88
CA GLU A 103 11.54 4.30 -2.09
C GLU A 103 11.18 5.73 -1.67
N ARG A 104 11.43 6.05 -0.40
CA ARG A 104 11.28 7.40 0.15
C ARG A 104 12.53 7.76 0.94
N CYS A 105 13.05 8.95 0.69
CA CYS A 105 14.22 9.47 1.39
C CYS A 105 13.89 10.83 2.00
N GLU A 106 14.42 11.05 3.20
CA GLU A 106 14.24 12.30 3.93
C GLU A 106 15.54 12.69 4.63
N SER A 107 15.82 13.99 4.67
CA SER A 107 17.05 14.54 5.24
C SER A 107 16.80 15.08 6.64
N GLY A 108 17.55 14.57 7.62
CA GLY A 108 17.68 15.16 8.96
C GLY A 108 18.90 16.09 9.03
N LYS A 109 18.75 17.24 9.70
CA LYS A 109 19.86 18.14 10.02
C LYS A 109 19.98 18.32 11.53
N LYS A 110 21.21 18.31 12.04
CA LYS A 110 21.55 18.48 13.47
C LYS A 110 22.28 19.78 13.76
#